data_AF-A0A0S4IKI5-F1
#
_entry.id   AF-A0A0S4IKI5-F1
#
_cell.length_a   1.000
_cell.length_b   1.000
_cell.length_c   1.000
_cell.angle_alpha   90.00
_cell.angle_beta   90.00
_cell.angle_gamma   90.00
#
_symmetry.space_group_name_H-M   'P 1'
#
loop_
_entity.id
_entity.type
_entity.pdbx_description
1 polymer ?
#
loop_
_entity_poly.entity_id
_entity_poly.type
_entity_poly.pdbx_seq_one_letter_code
_entity_poly.pdbx_strand_id
1 'polypeptide(L)'
;MAEAARTVKYHVSDFLKDRHPYNRNQSFETQRERDAGKVFDGFDATGLQMLLSHILDSSISSTQRSVALRHLLAHSAAPEKKVVMLRSNIVGSLASIMSSESLGDSPIVESLVHQVLRSLCVLPQGCVAVMEEGAIPVILTTITRTTGEDRSEAQFHASCALSQICSNWAGRGWLLGQQEVVKEFELCSRQSSVLTDAQREQLPDDVINAMNIVMEKTGRKDTRLLQQISQALAALTLSKDGLHRTLIAGSFRVVSTLIASYSVEGGVLANPLDAEVVAHLATYVWHACLDPVGLKESLDQTTLVASLGLLLTTSNKQEEAKSLMTLKSALAGAVGALVLHPDLKKVSLVPLSNGSSVVAATIDLLRSVDILTMEVLDAQKAGTPPPFLTPSLITLTSVVKNCVQALRLIAELPAGRDVLHALLPKDEARSEKVRRMTFFSTVWQDEFNVSVY
;
A
#
# COMPACT_ATOMS: atom_id res chain seq x y z
N MET A 1 20.28 -6.70 2.98
CA MET A 1 19.57 -7.48 1.95
C MET A 1 18.05 -7.45 2.14
N ALA A 2 17.49 -7.79 3.30
CA ALA A 2 16.05 -7.71 3.56
C ALA A 2 15.46 -6.29 3.40
N GLU A 3 16.18 -5.27 3.88
CA GLU A 3 15.77 -3.86 3.74
C GLU A 3 15.73 -3.40 2.28
N ALA A 4 16.76 -3.74 1.50
CA ALA A 4 16.77 -3.51 0.05
C ALA A 4 15.63 -4.26 -0.65
N ALA A 5 15.32 -5.51 -0.26
CA ALA A 5 14.20 -6.25 -0.82
C ALA A 5 12.82 -5.62 -0.53
N ARG A 6 12.66 -4.95 0.63
CA ARG A 6 11.44 -4.21 1.01
C ARG A 6 11.28 -2.90 0.23
N THR A 7 12.38 -2.22 -0.10
CA THR A 7 12.35 -0.89 -0.75
C THR A 7 12.39 -0.93 -2.28
N VAL A 8 12.77 -2.06 -2.89
CA VAL A 8 12.93 -2.21 -4.36
C VAL A 8 11.65 -1.98 -5.18
N LYS A 9 10.45 -1.91 -4.56
CA LYS A 9 9.21 -1.48 -5.25
C LYS A 9 9.12 0.04 -5.52
N TYR A 10 10.00 0.87 -4.95
CA TYR A 10 9.86 2.34 -4.95
C TYR A 10 10.99 3.12 -5.64
N HIS A 11 11.83 2.48 -6.46
CA HIS A 11 12.67 3.21 -7.41
C HIS A 11 11.99 3.30 -8.78
N VAL A 12 10.87 4.04 -8.84
CA VAL A 12 10.40 4.65 -10.09
C VAL A 12 10.47 6.16 -9.90
N SER A 13 11.66 6.68 -10.14
CA SER A 13 11.92 8.08 -10.40
C SER A 13 12.66 8.17 -11.72
N ASP A 14 11.92 8.35 -12.81
CA ASP A 14 12.44 9.16 -13.93
C ASP A 14 11.57 10.41 -14.20
N PHE A 15 10.50 10.62 -13.41
CA PHE A 15 9.73 11.89 -13.36
C PHE A 15 9.61 12.47 -11.94
N LEU A 16 10.35 11.94 -10.96
CA LEU A 16 10.34 12.42 -9.57
C LEU A 16 11.45 13.43 -9.25
N LYS A 17 12.38 13.71 -10.16
CA LYS A 17 13.42 14.73 -9.97
C LYS A 17 12.86 16.13 -9.74
N ASP A 18 11.61 16.39 -10.13
CA ASP A 18 10.98 17.69 -9.99
C ASP A 18 10.10 17.85 -8.74
N ARG A 19 9.95 16.83 -7.86
CA ARG A 19 9.00 16.88 -6.72
C ARG A 19 9.61 16.88 -5.30
N HIS A 20 10.85 17.31 -5.13
CA HIS A 20 11.45 17.54 -3.80
C HIS A 20 12.38 18.76 -3.78
N PRO A 21 12.41 19.57 -2.69
CA PRO A 21 11.27 20.29 -2.10
C PRO A 21 10.70 21.32 -3.10
N TYR A 22 9.58 21.98 -2.76
CA TYR A 22 9.14 23.15 -3.54
C TYR A 22 10.29 24.17 -3.61
N ASN A 23 10.88 24.30 -4.79
CA ASN A 23 11.85 25.34 -5.09
C ASN A 23 11.08 26.49 -5.75
N ARG A 24 11.00 27.63 -5.08
CA ARG A 24 10.33 28.84 -5.61
C ARG A 24 10.85 29.23 -7.01
N ASN A 25 12.07 28.81 -7.36
CA ASN A 25 12.75 29.15 -8.61
C ASN A 25 12.54 28.10 -9.72
N GLN A 26 11.93 26.95 -9.43
CA GLN A 26 11.57 25.91 -10.40
C GLN A 26 10.06 25.74 -10.36
N SER A 27 9.35 26.43 -11.24
CA SER A 27 7.91 26.29 -11.37
C SER A 27 7.55 24.99 -12.08
N PHE A 28 6.51 24.30 -11.62
CA PHE A 28 5.94 23.15 -12.32
C PHE A 28 5.32 23.59 -13.67
N GLU A 29 5.35 22.68 -14.64
CA GLU A 29 4.73 22.81 -15.97
C GLU A 29 3.23 23.18 -15.94
N THR A 30 2.59 23.16 -14.77
CA THR A 30 1.22 23.65 -14.50
C THR A 30 1.07 25.17 -14.57
N GLN A 31 2.16 25.95 -14.63
CA GLN A 31 2.07 27.40 -14.75
C GLN A 31 1.43 27.83 -16.07
N ARG A 32 1.67 27.10 -17.18
CA ARG A 32 1.01 27.37 -18.48
C ARG A 32 -0.50 27.18 -18.45
N GLU A 33 -1.01 26.16 -17.75
CA GLU A 33 -2.46 25.90 -17.65
C GLU A 33 -3.15 26.88 -16.70
N ARG A 34 -2.43 27.33 -15.68
CA ARG A 34 -2.86 28.40 -14.77
C ARG A 34 -2.87 29.77 -15.46
N ASP A 35 -1.82 30.12 -16.18
CA ASP A 35 -1.71 31.37 -16.95
C ASP A 35 -2.74 31.40 -18.10
N ALA A 36 -3.16 30.23 -18.60
CA ALA A 36 -4.26 30.07 -19.54
C ALA A 36 -5.67 30.15 -18.88
N GLY A 37 -5.75 30.43 -17.57
CA GLY A 37 -7.02 30.61 -16.85
C GLY A 37 -7.86 29.34 -16.70
N LYS A 38 -7.28 28.14 -16.89
CA LYS A 38 -8.01 26.87 -16.87
C LYS A 38 -8.16 26.26 -15.47
N VAL A 39 -7.53 26.86 -14.46
CA VAL A 39 -7.59 26.44 -13.05
C VAL A 39 -8.19 27.57 -12.24
N PHE A 40 -9.22 27.28 -11.45
CA PHE A 40 -9.79 28.24 -10.49
C PHE A 40 -8.70 28.68 -9.50
N ASP A 41 -8.20 29.92 -9.61
CA ASP A 41 -7.11 30.44 -8.75
C ASP A 41 -7.57 30.67 -7.30
N GLY A 42 -8.90 30.73 -7.09
CA GLY A 42 -9.53 30.92 -5.80
C GLY A 42 -9.09 32.20 -5.06
N PHE A 43 -9.65 32.39 -3.87
CA PHE A 43 -9.48 33.59 -3.06
C PHE A 43 -8.02 33.90 -2.63
N ASP A 44 -7.78 35.18 -2.37
CA ASP A 44 -6.55 35.73 -1.80
C ASP A 44 -6.35 35.30 -0.32
N ALA A 45 -5.25 35.73 0.31
CA ALA A 45 -4.95 35.39 1.71
C ALA A 45 -6.08 35.84 2.67
N THR A 46 -6.77 36.94 2.34
CA THR A 46 -7.93 37.46 3.06
C THR A 46 -9.11 36.49 3.00
N GLY A 47 -9.42 35.94 1.83
CA GLY A 47 -10.49 34.95 1.69
C GLY A 47 -10.20 33.63 2.38
N LEU A 48 -8.94 33.20 2.49
CA LEU A 48 -8.58 32.03 3.30
C LEU A 48 -8.88 32.25 4.79
N GLN A 49 -8.56 33.43 5.32
CA GLN A 49 -8.88 33.78 6.72
C GLN A 49 -10.38 33.85 6.97
N MET A 50 -11.15 34.39 6.03
CA MET A 50 -12.62 34.37 6.13
C MET A 50 -13.18 32.95 6.15
N LEU A 51 -12.69 32.06 5.27
CA LEU A 51 -13.09 30.65 5.26
C LEU A 51 -12.77 29.98 6.59
N LEU A 52 -11.57 30.20 7.14
CA LEU A 52 -11.19 29.68 8.46
C LEU A 52 -12.12 30.18 9.57
N SER A 53 -12.42 31.47 9.59
CA SER A 53 -13.33 32.06 10.57
C SER A 53 -14.74 31.45 10.48
N HIS A 54 -15.22 31.18 9.26
CA HIS A 54 -16.53 30.57 9.06
C HIS A 54 -16.60 29.11 9.55
N ILE A 55 -15.46 28.41 9.53
CA ILE A 55 -15.40 27.01 9.91
C ILE A 55 -15.30 26.87 11.45
N LEU A 56 -14.70 27.86 12.12
CA LEU A 56 -14.55 27.90 13.58
C LEU A 56 -15.75 28.54 14.31
N ASP A 57 -16.59 29.32 13.63
CA ASP A 57 -17.73 29.99 14.24
C ASP A 57 -18.89 29.01 14.54
N SER A 58 -19.21 28.86 15.82
CA SER A 58 -20.30 28.02 16.31
C SER A 58 -21.69 28.50 15.91
N SER A 59 -21.84 29.79 15.58
CA SER A 59 -23.12 30.36 15.15
C SER A 59 -23.49 30.01 13.70
N ILE A 60 -22.51 29.58 12.90
CA ILE A 60 -22.70 29.25 11.49
C ILE A 60 -23.28 27.85 11.34
N SER A 61 -24.24 27.69 10.42
CA SER A 61 -24.88 26.40 10.16
C SER A 61 -23.90 25.35 9.59
N SER A 62 -24.17 24.07 9.82
CA SER A 62 -23.39 22.96 9.25
C SER A 62 -23.33 23.01 7.71
N THR A 63 -24.40 23.48 7.06
CA THR A 63 -24.47 23.69 5.61
C THR A 63 -23.43 24.71 5.16
N GLN A 64 -23.37 25.88 5.79
CA GLN A 64 -22.41 26.93 5.44
C GLN A 64 -20.96 26.49 5.74
N ARG A 65 -20.73 25.77 6.85
CA ARG A 65 -19.42 25.16 7.14
C ARG A 65 -19.01 24.16 6.06
N SER A 66 -19.94 23.33 5.58
CA SER A 66 -19.68 22.38 4.50
C SER A 66 -19.29 23.08 3.19
N VAL A 67 -19.90 24.24 2.88
CA VAL A 67 -19.54 25.06 1.72
C VAL A 67 -18.13 25.61 1.88
N ALA A 68 -17.81 26.18 3.05
CA ALA A 68 -16.47 26.68 3.33
C ALA A 68 -15.39 25.58 3.22
N LEU A 69 -15.66 24.38 3.76
CA LEU A 69 -14.76 23.22 3.64
C LEU A 69 -14.60 22.73 2.20
N ARG A 70 -15.67 22.74 1.39
CA ARG A 70 -15.55 22.41 -0.05
C ARG A 70 -14.68 23.42 -0.80
N HIS A 71 -14.78 24.70 -0.45
CA HIS A 71 -13.88 25.72 -1.01
C HIS A 71 -12.43 25.47 -0.57
N LEU A 72 -12.18 25.16 0.70
CA LEU A 72 -10.83 24.79 1.15
C LEU A 72 -10.29 23.54 0.46
N LEU A 73 -11.14 22.54 0.21
CA LEU A 73 -10.76 21.34 -0.52
C LEU A 73 -10.38 21.68 -1.96
N ALA A 74 -11.19 22.47 -2.67
CA ALA A 74 -10.87 22.96 -4.01
C ALA A 74 -9.55 23.74 -4.04
N HIS A 75 -9.33 24.61 -3.05
CA HIS A 75 -8.10 25.36 -2.87
C HIS A 75 -6.89 24.47 -2.63
N SER A 76 -7.07 23.42 -1.84
CA SER A 76 -6.00 22.48 -1.53
C SER A 76 -5.55 21.68 -2.75
N ALA A 77 -6.22 21.74 -3.91
CA ALA A 77 -5.77 21.05 -5.13
C ALA A 77 -4.37 21.51 -5.57
N ALA A 78 -4.08 22.82 -5.50
CA ALA A 78 -2.80 23.39 -5.90
C ALA A 78 -1.73 23.28 -4.79
N PRO A 79 -0.52 22.76 -5.06
CA PRO A 79 0.54 22.62 -4.06
C PRO A 79 0.92 23.91 -3.33
N GLU A 80 1.00 25.04 -4.02
CA GLU A 80 1.37 26.34 -3.44
C GLU A 80 0.29 26.81 -2.45
N LYS A 81 -0.98 26.58 -2.79
CA LYS A 81 -2.12 26.92 -1.93
C LYS A 81 -2.15 26.03 -0.69
N LYS A 82 -1.78 24.74 -0.80
CA LYS A 82 -1.59 23.88 0.39
C LYS A 82 -0.55 24.48 1.34
N VAL A 83 0.59 24.97 0.83
CA VAL A 83 1.61 25.61 1.67
C VAL A 83 1.08 26.86 2.36
N VAL A 84 0.31 27.70 1.66
CA VAL A 84 -0.35 28.87 2.27
C VAL A 84 -1.31 28.44 3.37
N MET A 85 -2.14 27.43 3.12
CA MET A 85 -3.07 26.88 4.12
C MET A 85 -2.35 26.35 5.36
N LEU A 86 -1.26 25.60 5.16
CA LEU A 86 -0.46 25.05 6.27
C LEU A 86 0.19 26.14 7.12
N ARG A 87 0.62 27.25 6.51
CA ARG A 87 1.14 28.42 7.25
C ARG A 87 0.06 29.14 8.06
N SER A 88 -1.21 28.95 7.73
CA SER A 88 -2.36 29.52 8.44
C SER A 88 -2.90 28.64 9.56
N ASN A 89 -2.15 27.61 10.02
CA ASN A 89 -2.58 26.70 11.10
C ASN A 89 -3.95 26.02 10.84
N ILE A 90 -4.18 25.67 9.56
CA ILE A 90 -5.43 25.03 9.14
C ILE A 90 -5.65 23.69 9.86
N VAL A 91 -4.60 22.91 10.10
CA VAL A 91 -4.75 21.55 10.62
C VAL A 91 -5.20 21.57 12.07
N GLY A 92 -4.61 22.42 12.92
CA GLY A 92 -5.06 22.64 14.29
C GLY A 92 -6.50 23.16 14.34
N SER A 93 -6.86 24.06 13.43
CA SER A 93 -8.24 24.56 13.31
C SER A 93 -9.21 23.41 12.99
N LEU A 94 -8.89 22.57 12.01
CA LEU A 94 -9.70 21.41 11.64
C LEU A 94 -9.80 20.38 12.78
N ALA A 95 -8.70 20.11 13.50
CA ALA A 95 -8.67 19.20 14.64
C ALA A 95 -9.55 19.71 15.80
N SER A 96 -9.54 21.01 16.08
CA SER A 96 -10.37 21.62 17.14
C SER A 96 -11.86 21.49 16.86
N ILE A 97 -12.28 21.64 15.60
CA ILE A 97 -13.68 21.55 15.18
C ILE A 97 -14.20 20.13 15.37
N MET A 98 -13.38 19.16 15.00
CA MET A 98 -13.69 17.75 15.14
C MET A 98 -13.73 17.28 16.60
N SER A 99 -12.98 17.95 17.47
CA SER A 99 -12.96 17.69 18.91
C SER A 99 -14.12 18.37 19.66
N SER A 100 -14.86 19.26 19.00
CA SER A 100 -16.00 19.98 19.60
C SER A 100 -17.31 19.23 19.37
N GLU A 101 -18.02 18.93 20.46
CA GLU A 101 -19.30 18.20 20.45
C GLU A 101 -20.39 18.92 19.62
N SER A 102 -20.38 20.25 19.54
CA SER A 102 -21.38 21.02 18.80
C SER A 102 -21.03 21.25 17.33
N LEU A 103 -19.75 21.18 16.98
CA LEU A 103 -19.24 21.50 15.64
C LEU A 103 -18.99 20.24 14.79
N GLY A 104 -18.57 19.14 15.43
CA GLY A 104 -18.20 17.87 14.80
C GLY A 104 -19.35 16.87 14.60
N ASP A 105 -20.58 17.23 14.97
CA ASP A 105 -21.69 16.27 14.94
C ASP A 105 -22.30 16.05 13.55
N SER A 106 -21.96 16.91 12.57
CA SER A 106 -22.39 16.73 11.17
C SER A 106 -21.48 15.72 10.44
N PRO A 107 -22.02 14.57 9.96
CA PRO A 107 -21.22 13.58 9.24
C PRO A 107 -20.57 14.13 7.96
N ILE A 108 -21.24 15.08 7.31
CA ILE A 108 -20.74 15.74 6.09
C ILE A 108 -19.54 16.63 6.41
N VAL A 109 -19.61 17.39 7.50
CA VAL A 109 -18.48 18.22 7.97
C VAL A 109 -17.30 17.33 8.33
N GLU A 110 -17.53 16.27 9.10
CA GLU A 110 -16.50 15.28 9.47
C GLU A 110 -15.83 14.66 8.24
N SER A 111 -16.61 14.21 7.26
CA SER A 111 -16.11 13.70 5.97
C SER A 111 -15.25 14.73 5.22
N LEU A 112 -15.72 15.96 5.09
CA LEU A 112 -15.00 17.01 4.36
C LEU A 112 -13.71 17.43 5.06
N VAL A 113 -13.70 17.46 6.40
CA VAL A 113 -12.48 17.73 7.18
C VAL A 113 -11.41 16.69 6.85
N HIS A 114 -11.77 15.40 6.89
CA HIS A 114 -10.83 14.32 6.57
C HIS A 114 -10.33 14.37 5.11
N GLN A 115 -11.18 14.79 4.16
CA GLN A 115 -10.75 15.02 2.78
C GLN A 115 -9.72 16.15 2.65
N VAL A 116 -9.91 17.25 3.38
CA VAL A 116 -8.92 18.35 3.41
C VAL A 116 -7.62 17.87 4.04
N LEU A 117 -7.67 17.17 5.19
CA LEU A 117 -6.48 16.61 5.84
C LEU A 117 -5.70 15.68 4.90
N ARG A 118 -6.40 14.75 4.23
CA ARG A 118 -5.80 13.88 3.21
C ARG A 118 -5.10 14.69 2.12
N SER A 119 -5.76 15.71 1.58
CA SER A 119 -5.20 16.56 0.52
C SER A 119 -3.91 17.26 0.98
N LEU A 120 -3.87 17.77 2.21
CA LEU A 120 -2.69 18.40 2.79
C LEU A 120 -1.53 17.41 2.97
N CYS A 121 -1.81 16.17 3.37
CA CYS A 121 -0.82 15.10 3.55
C CYS A 121 -0.18 14.57 2.25
N VAL A 122 -0.59 15.07 1.08
CA VAL A 122 0.16 14.86 -0.17
C VAL A 122 1.56 15.49 -0.05
N LEU A 123 1.70 16.59 0.69
CA LEU A 123 2.99 17.23 0.95
C LEU A 123 3.63 16.69 2.24
N PRO A 124 4.97 16.51 2.30
CA PRO A 124 5.69 16.22 3.53
C PRO A 124 5.34 17.19 4.67
N GLN A 125 5.30 18.50 4.39
CA GLN A 125 4.96 19.56 5.35
C GLN A 125 3.55 19.39 5.95
N GLY A 126 2.62 18.87 5.15
CA GLY A 126 1.25 18.58 5.58
C GLY A 126 1.17 17.35 6.48
N CYS A 127 1.98 16.33 6.21
CA CYS A 127 2.08 15.20 7.14
C CYS A 127 2.62 15.66 8.51
N VAL A 128 3.68 16.48 8.53
CA VAL A 128 4.20 17.06 9.79
C VAL A 128 3.10 17.81 10.55
N ALA A 129 2.30 18.60 9.82
CA ALA A 129 1.18 19.35 10.39
C ALA A 129 0.19 18.45 11.13
N VAL A 130 -0.22 17.38 10.46
CA VAL A 130 -1.23 16.44 10.98
C VAL A 130 -0.73 15.71 12.22
N MET A 131 0.57 15.41 12.25
CA MET A 131 1.22 14.80 13.40
C MET A 131 1.31 15.77 14.58
N GLU A 132 1.69 17.03 14.35
CA GLU A 132 1.99 17.98 15.43
C GLU A 132 0.79 18.79 15.93
N GLU A 133 -0.19 19.07 15.07
CA GLU A 133 -1.34 19.94 15.37
C GLU A 133 -2.57 19.14 15.86
N GLY A 134 -2.38 17.89 16.30
CA GLY A 134 -3.41 17.10 17.00
C GLY A 134 -4.49 16.45 16.11
N ALA A 135 -4.26 16.31 14.80
CA ALA A 135 -5.24 15.72 13.90
C ALA A 135 -5.24 14.18 13.88
N ILE A 136 -4.16 13.50 14.27
CA ILE A 136 -4.13 12.02 14.34
C ILE A 136 -5.17 11.46 15.34
N PRO A 137 -5.27 11.90 16.60
CA PRO A 137 -6.27 11.38 17.53
C PRO A 137 -7.70 11.48 17.00
N VAL A 138 -8.01 12.56 16.28
CA VAL A 138 -9.30 12.75 15.60
C VAL A 138 -9.51 11.69 14.51
N ILE A 139 -8.52 11.46 13.65
CA ILE A 139 -8.58 10.42 12.62
C ILE A 139 -8.80 9.04 13.27
N LEU A 140 -8.04 8.70 14.32
CA LEU A 140 -8.16 7.42 15.02
C LEU A 140 -9.55 7.23 15.65
N THR A 141 -10.10 8.30 16.23
CA THR A 141 -11.46 8.29 16.79
C THR A 141 -12.49 8.04 15.71
N THR A 142 -12.40 8.72 14.56
CA THR A 142 -13.35 8.52 13.45
C THR A 142 -13.25 7.11 12.85
N ILE A 143 -12.05 6.55 12.64
CA ILE A 143 -11.93 5.22 12.01
C ILE A 143 -12.39 4.08 12.93
N THR A 144 -12.22 4.20 14.25
CA THR A 144 -12.55 3.13 15.21
C THR A 144 -13.99 3.17 15.74
N ARG A 145 -14.69 4.31 15.54
CA ARG A 145 -16.07 4.51 15.98
C ARG A 145 -17.00 3.48 15.35
N THR A 146 -17.89 2.89 16.15
CA THR A 146 -18.98 2.04 15.65
C THR A 146 -19.96 2.89 14.86
N THR A 147 -20.09 2.63 13.57
CA THR A 147 -20.86 3.46 12.64
C THR A 147 -22.33 3.06 12.59
N GLY A 148 -23.21 4.06 12.52
CA GLY A 148 -24.48 3.97 11.79
C GLY A 148 -24.24 4.36 10.32
N GLU A 149 -25.20 4.06 9.42
CA GLU A 149 -25.05 4.25 7.96
C GLU A 149 -24.57 5.67 7.58
N ASP A 150 -25.05 6.70 8.30
CA ASP A 150 -24.78 8.11 8.03
C ASP A 150 -23.31 8.55 8.20
N ARG A 151 -22.46 7.75 8.87
CA ARG A 151 -21.03 8.09 9.12
C ARG A 151 -20.03 7.19 8.38
N SER A 152 -20.50 6.31 7.50
CA SER A 152 -19.64 5.43 6.68
C SER A 152 -18.64 6.22 5.81
N GLU A 153 -19.08 7.28 5.13
CA GLU A 153 -18.20 8.11 4.29
C GLU A 153 -17.16 8.88 5.13
N ALA A 154 -17.53 9.35 6.32
CA ALA A 154 -16.60 9.95 7.26
C ALA A 154 -15.46 8.97 7.66
N GLN A 155 -15.83 7.73 7.98
CA GLN A 155 -14.88 6.66 8.29
C GLN A 155 -13.96 6.33 7.12
N PHE A 156 -14.52 6.26 5.91
CA PHE A 156 -13.76 6.05 4.68
C PHE A 156 -12.74 7.18 4.44
N HIS A 157 -13.15 8.44 4.54
CA HIS A 157 -12.26 9.58 4.30
C HIS A 157 -11.18 9.72 5.37
N ALA A 158 -11.49 9.44 6.64
CA ALA A 158 -10.49 9.36 7.70
C ALA A 158 -9.43 8.29 7.40
N SER A 159 -9.86 7.13 6.90
CA SER A 159 -8.97 6.05 6.50
C SER A 159 -8.12 6.42 5.28
N CYS A 160 -8.68 7.18 4.32
CA CYS A 160 -7.92 7.74 3.21
C CYS A 160 -6.82 8.71 3.70
N ALA A 161 -7.11 9.55 4.70
CA ALA A 161 -6.13 10.46 5.27
C ALA A 161 -4.99 9.68 5.95
N LEU A 162 -5.33 8.64 6.73
CA LEU A 162 -4.34 7.78 7.36
C LEU A 162 -3.46 7.03 6.35
N SER A 163 -4.08 6.46 5.31
CA SER A 163 -3.38 5.80 4.20
C SER A 163 -2.40 6.74 3.49
N GLN A 164 -2.81 8.00 3.26
CA GLN A 164 -1.95 9.02 2.66
C GLN A 164 -0.73 9.34 3.53
N ILE A 165 -0.89 9.43 4.85
CA ILE A 165 0.21 9.67 5.80
C ILE A 165 1.21 8.52 5.78
N CYS A 166 0.72 7.28 5.84
CA CYS A 166 1.58 6.08 5.86
C CYS A 166 2.31 5.87 4.52
N SER A 167 1.67 6.24 3.40
CA SER A 167 2.25 6.14 2.06
C SER A 167 3.32 7.21 1.82
N ASN A 168 3.17 8.40 2.40
CA ASN A 168 4.17 9.46 2.34
C ASN A 168 5.42 9.07 3.13
N TRP A 169 6.61 9.12 2.52
CA TRP A 169 7.86 8.78 3.20
C TRP A 169 8.10 9.62 4.46
N ALA A 170 7.88 10.94 4.38
CA ALA A 170 8.04 11.82 5.54
C ALA A 170 6.95 11.56 6.58
N GLY A 171 5.69 11.38 6.15
CA GLY A 171 4.58 11.08 7.06
C GLY A 171 4.80 9.78 7.84
N ARG A 172 5.25 8.72 7.16
CA ARG A 172 5.65 7.46 7.80
C ARG A 172 6.85 7.63 8.74
N GLY A 173 7.86 8.40 8.33
CA GLY A 173 9.03 8.70 9.16
C GLY A 173 8.62 9.38 10.47
N TRP A 174 7.82 10.45 10.39
CA TRP A 174 7.27 11.14 11.57
C TRP A 174 6.41 10.25 12.44
N LEU A 175 5.49 9.48 11.82
CA LEU A 175 4.61 8.56 12.53
C LEU A 175 5.39 7.52 13.34
N LEU A 176 6.53 7.06 12.83
CA LEU A 176 7.40 6.08 13.48
C LEU A 176 8.48 6.71 14.37
N GLY A 177 8.47 8.04 14.54
CA GLY A 177 9.45 8.75 15.38
C GLY A 177 10.87 8.78 14.79
N GLN A 178 11.04 8.62 13.49
CA GLN A 178 12.34 8.66 12.82
C GLN A 178 12.87 10.10 12.75
N GLN A 179 14.06 10.33 13.32
CA GLN A 179 14.65 11.68 13.50
C GLN A 179 15.21 12.30 12.22
N GLU A 180 15.37 11.55 11.13
CA GLU A 180 15.89 12.05 9.84
C GLU A 180 14.85 12.84 9.03
N VAL A 181 13.91 13.52 9.69
CA VAL A 181 13.05 14.44 8.98
C VAL A 181 13.91 15.67 8.65
N VAL A 182 14.12 15.87 7.35
CA VAL A 182 14.80 17.04 6.82
C VAL A 182 14.11 18.29 7.37
N LYS A 183 14.82 19.10 8.15
CA LYS A 183 14.33 20.37 8.74
C LYS A 183 13.73 21.32 7.70
N GLU A 184 14.10 21.16 6.43
CA GLU A 184 13.54 21.87 5.27
C GLU A 184 12.02 21.60 5.05
N PHE A 185 11.47 20.53 5.64
CA PHE A 185 10.04 20.24 5.65
C PHE A 185 9.30 20.86 6.85
N GLU A 186 10.02 21.47 7.81
CA GLU A 186 9.40 22.27 8.85
C GLU A 186 9.03 23.63 8.27
N LEU A 187 7.76 24.03 8.44
CA LEU A 187 7.36 25.39 8.13
C LEU A 187 7.92 26.29 9.24
N CYS A 188 8.85 27.20 8.90
CA CYS A 188 9.60 28.05 9.84
C CYS A 188 8.75 28.90 10.83
N SER A 189 7.42 28.86 10.72
CA SER A 189 6.47 29.61 11.55
C SER A 189 5.67 28.75 12.53
N ARG A 190 5.98 27.46 12.70
CA ARG A 190 5.20 26.56 13.58
C ARG A 190 5.50 26.73 15.06
N GLN A 191 4.42 26.74 15.85
CA GLN A 191 4.45 26.66 17.32
C GLN A 191 4.71 25.22 17.76
N SER A 192 5.12 25.06 19.03
CA SER A 192 5.43 23.77 19.67
C SER A 192 4.35 22.70 19.44
N SER A 193 4.78 21.46 19.21
CA SER A 193 3.94 20.27 19.10
C SER A 193 2.86 20.22 20.20
N VAL A 194 1.61 19.92 19.81
CA VAL A 194 0.48 19.74 20.73
C VAL A 194 0.60 18.44 21.53
N LEU A 195 1.34 17.46 21.00
CA LEU A 195 1.55 16.16 21.63
C LEU A 195 2.72 16.22 22.62
N THR A 196 2.50 15.65 23.81
CA THR A 196 3.59 15.36 24.76
C THR A 196 4.53 14.29 24.20
N ASP A 197 5.76 14.22 24.71
CA ASP A 197 6.74 13.22 24.26
C ASP A 197 6.24 11.78 24.48
N ALA A 198 5.57 11.52 25.61
CA ALA A 198 4.96 10.23 25.90
C ALA A 198 3.85 9.86 24.90
N GLN A 199 3.01 10.83 24.51
CA GLN A 199 1.99 10.60 23.48
C GLN A 199 2.62 10.35 22.11
N ARG A 200 3.73 11.04 21.79
CA ARG A 200 4.44 10.83 20.53
C ARG A 200 5.04 9.43 20.42
N GLU A 201 5.55 8.90 21.53
CA GLU A 201 6.12 7.55 21.57
C GLU A 201 5.07 6.44 21.43
N GLN A 202 3.87 6.66 22.00
CA GLN A 202 2.74 5.71 21.98
C GLN A 202 1.93 5.75 20.67
N LEU A 203 1.93 6.90 19.98
CA LEU A 203 1.13 7.13 18.77
C LEU A 203 1.25 6.06 17.67
N PRO A 204 2.45 5.54 17.31
CA PRO A 204 2.55 4.51 16.29
C PRO A 204 1.75 3.25 16.67
N ASP A 205 1.77 2.87 17.94
CA ASP A 205 1.10 1.65 18.42
C ASP A 205 -0.43 1.86 18.44
N ASP A 206 -0.89 3.04 18.84
CA ASP A 206 -2.32 3.40 18.78
C ASP A 206 -2.87 3.37 17.35
N VAL A 207 -2.07 3.84 16.39
CA VAL A 207 -2.41 3.83 14.96
C VAL A 207 -2.53 2.40 14.43
N ILE A 208 -1.56 1.54 14.75
CA ILE A 208 -1.58 0.13 14.34
C ILE A 208 -2.74 -0.61 15.00
N ASN A 209 -3.00 -0.39 16.28
CA ASN A 209 -4.12 -0.98 17.01
C ASN A 209 -5.46 -0.57 16.39
N ALA A 210 -5.61 0.72 16.02
CA ALA A 210 -6.80 1.19 15.33
C ALA A 210 -7.00 0.50 13.97
N MET A 211 -5.92 0.34 13.17
CA MET A 211 -5.98 -0.41 11.91
C MET A 211 -6.42 -1.87 12.13
N ASN A 212 -5.87 -2.55 13.13
CA ASN A 212 -6.24 -3.93 13.48
C ASN A 212 -7.72 -4.03 13.85
N ILE A 213 -8.21 -3.14 14.72
CA ILE A 213 -9.63 -3.08 15.12
C ILE A 213 -10.54 -2.90 13.90
N VAL A 214 -10.20 -2.00 12.98
CA VAL A 214 -11.00 -1.76 11.78
C VAL A 214 -11.00 -2.98 10.86
N MET A 215 -9.84 -3.59 10.62
CA MET A 215 -9.74 -4.81 9.80
C MET A 215 -10.56 -5.98 10.38
N GLU A 216 -10.48 -6.21 11.70
CA GLU A 216 -11.23 -7.28 12.38
C GLU A 216 -12.75 -7.03 12.35
N LYS A 217 -13.19 -5.78 12.59
CA LYS A 217 -14.63 -5.43 12.63
C LYS A 217 -15.26 -5.41 11.24
N THR A 218 -14.58 -4.80 10.28
CA THR A 218 -15.11 -4.61 8.91
C THR A 218 -15.12 -5.94 8.16
N GLY A 219 -14.08 -6.76 8.33
CA GLY A 219 -13.90 -7.96 7.51
C GLY A 219 -14.04 -7.62 6.03
N ARG A 220 -14.78 -8.42 5.28
CA ARG A 220 -15.06 -8.20 3.84
C ARG A 220 -16.33 -7.37 3.56
N LYS A 221 -16.96 -6.77 4.57
CA LYS A 221 -18.23 -6.04 4.41
C LYS A 221 -18.07 -4.69 3.69
N ASP A 222 -16.94 -4.02 3.89
CA ASP A 222 -16.60 -2.76 3.22
C ASP A 222 -15.19 -2.84 2.64
N THR A 223 -15.11 -3.27 1.38
CA THR A 223 -13.85 -3.42 0.64
C THR A 223 -13.14 -2.08 0.43
N ARG A 224 -13.89 -0.95 0.30
CA ARG A 224 -13.29 0.38 0.14
C ARG A 224 -12.52 0.78 1.38
N LEU A 225 -13.12 0.60 2.56
CA LEU A 225 -12.46 0.86 3.83
C LEU A 225 -11.26 -0.06 4.04
N LEU A 226 -11.44 -1.36 3.78
CA LEU A 226 -10.38 -2.37 3.93
C LEU A 226 -9.19 -2.10 3.01
N GLN A 227 -9.42 -1.62 1.78
CA GLN A 227 -8.37 -1.23 0.84
C GLN A 227 -7.48 -0.14 1.44
N GLN A 228 -8.07 0.92 2.02
CA GLN A 228 -7.30 2.03 2.58
C GLN A 228 -6.50 1.61 3.81
N ILE A 229 -7.10 0.82 4.71
CA ILE A 229 -6.42 0.37 5.93
C ILE A 229 -5.31 -0.66 5.62
N SER A 230 -5.56 -1.62 4.74
CA SER A 230 -4.55 -2.60 4.31
C SER A 230 -3.38 -1.93 3.58
N GLN A 231 -3.66 -0.91 2.75
CA GLN A 231 -2.64 -0.09 2.10
C GLN A 231 -1.77 0.64 3.14
N ALA A 232 -2.39 1.28 4.12
CA ALA A 232 -1.70 2.00 5.18
C ALA A 232 -0.77 1.07 5.97
N LEU A 233 -1.28 -0.09 6.39
CA LEU A 233 -0.52 -1.10 7.12
C LEU A 233 0.65 -1.65 6.29
N ALA A 234 0.43 -1.98 5.02
CA ALA A 234 1.48 -2.43 4.11
C ALA A 234 2.57 -1.36 3.94
N ALA A 235 2.20 -0.08 3.86
CA ALA A 235 3.16 1.02 3.76
C ALA A 235 4.05 1.15 5.02
N LEU A 236 3.53 0.88 6.22
CA LEU A 236 4.33 0.90 7.46
C LEU A 236 5.47 -0.12 7.44
N THR A 237 5.25 -1.29 6.83
CA THR A 237 6.24 -2.38 6.76
C THR A 237 7.45 -2.08 5.86
N LEU A 238 7.44 -0.94 5.14
CA LEU A 238 8.60 -0.46 4.39
C LEU A 238 9.73 0.01 5.31
N SER A 239 9.41 0.39 6.56
CA SER A 239 10.39 0.65 7.61
C SER A 239 10.55 -0.59 8.51
N LYS A 240 11.78 -0.85 8.97
CA LYS A 240 12.05 -1.92 9.93
C LYS A 240 11.30 -1.71 11.25
N ASP A 241 11.25 -0.47 11.75
CA ASP A 241 10.56 -0.15 13.00
C ASP A 241 9.05 -0.32 12.85
N GLY A 242 8.50 0.14 11.71
CA GLY A 242 7.09 -0.04 11.39
C GLY A 242 6.71 -1.52 11.32
N LEU A 243 7.52 -2.33 10.63
CA LEU A 243 7.31 -3.78 10.60
C LEU A 243 7.33 -4.38 12.02
N HIS A 244 8.36 -4.08 12.81
CA HIS A 244 8.50 -4.64 14.15
C HIS A 244 7.30 -4.32 15.04
N ARG A 245 6.83 -3.06 15.02
CA ARG A 245 5.65 -2.64 15.78
C ARG A 245 4.37 -3.32 15.31
N THR A 246 4.18 -3.49 13.99
CA THR A 246 3.00 -4.22 13.47
C THR A 246 2.96 -5.69 13.88
N LEU A 247 4.13 -6.33 14.01
CA LEU A 247 4.25 -7.69 14.51
C LEU A 247 3.86 -7.75 15.99
N ILE A 248 4.48 -6.93 16.84
CA ILE A 248 4.17 -6.85 18.28
C ILE A 248 2.66 -6.60 18.53
N ALA A 249 2.04 -5.73 17.74
CA ALA A 249 0.61 -5.42 17.85
C ALA A 249 -0.33 -6.54 17.36
N GLY A 250 0.21 -7.67 16.88
CA GLY A 250 -0.56 -8.81 16.42
C GLY A 250 -1.21 -8.65 15.05
N SER A 251 -0.79 -7.66 14.24
CA SER A 251 -1.36 -7.42 12.91
C SER A 251 -1.21 -8.62 11.97
N PHE A 252 -0.17 -9.45 12.17
CA PHE A 252 0.05 -10.64 11.35
C PHE A 252 -1.11 -11.65 11.44
N ARG A 253 -1.69 -11.84 12.63
CA ARG A 253 -2.84 -12.73 12.84
C ARG A 253 -4.08 -12.21 12.10
N VAL A 254 -4.33 -10.90 12.18
CA VAL A 254 -5.46 -10.24 11.53
C VAL A 254 -5.35 -10.37 10.01
N VAL A 255 -4.17 -10.05 9.46
CA VAL A 255 -3.90 -10.15 8.02
C VAL A 255 -4.02 -11.60 7.52
N SER A 256 -3.50 -12.57 8.27
CA SER A 256 -3.59 -13.99 7.89
C SER A 256 -5.03 -14.48 7.85
N THR A 257 -5.85 -14.06 8.83
CA THR A 257 -7.28 -14.41 8.89
C THR A 257 -8.04 -13.82 7.70
N LEU A 258 -7.75 -12.58 7.33
CA LEU A 258 -8.34 -11.95 6.16
C LEU A 258 -7.92 -12.68 4.88
N ILE A 259 -6.63 -12.98 4.68
CA ILE A 259 -6.15 -13.74 3.51
C ILE A 259 -6.88 -15.10 3.40
N ALA A 260 -7.05 -15.81 4.52
CA ALA A 260 -7.80 -17.06 4.53
C ALA A 260 -9.25 -16.86 4.05
N SER A 261 -9.94 -15.82 4.54
CA SER A 261 -11.31 -15.49 4.11
C SER A 261 -11.43 -15.15 2.62
N TYR A 262 -10.37 -14.62 2.00
CA TYR A 262 -10.29 -14.34 0.57
C TYR A 262 -10.04 -15.62 -0.26
N SER A 263 -9.48 -16.67 0.33
CA SER A 263 -9.10 -17.91 -0.38
C SER A 263 -10.20 -18.98 -0.46
N VAL A 264 -11.21 -18.93 0.42
CA VAL A 264 -12.25 -19.97 0.55
C VAL A 264 -13.41 -19.77 -0.41
N GLU A 265 -13.71 -18.54 -0.80
CA GLU A 265 -14.83 -18.23 -1.70
C GLU A 265 -14.35 -18.22 -3.17
N GLY A 266 -14.99 -19.01 -4.02
CA GLY A 266 -14.71 -19.01 -5.45
C GLY A 266 -15.17 -17.70 -6.08
N GLY A 267 -14.26 -16.98 -6.75
CA GLY A 267 -14.60 -15.77 -7.53
C GLY A 267 -14.24 -14.42 -6.89
N VAL A 268 -13.55 -14.40 -5.74
CA VAL A 268 -13.29 -13.15 -4.98
C VAL A 268 -12.39 -12.15 -5.72
N LEU A 269 -11.59 -12.61 -6.69
CA LEU A 269 -10.76 -11.73 -7.51
C LEU A 269 -11.49 -11.12 -8.72
N ALA A 270 -12.81 -11.32 -8.87
CA ALA A 270 -13.58 -10.68 -9.94
C ALA A 270 -13.79 -9.17 -9.70
N ASN A 271 -13.70 -8.73 -8.44
CA ASN A 271 -13.77 -7.32 -8.07
C ASN A 271 -12.34 -6.73 -8.01
N PRO A 272 -12.02 -5.68 -8.79
CA PRO A 272 -10.70 -5.04 -8.76
C PRO A 272 -10.28 -4.56 -7.37
N LEU A 273 -11.22 -4.10 -6.54
CA LEU A 273 -10.91 -3.63 -5.19
C LEU A 273 -10.48 -4.78 -4.27
N ASP A 274 -11.09 -5.96 -4.41
CA ASP A 274 -10.69 -7.14 -3.65
C ASP A 274 -9.29 -7.61 -4.06
N ALA A 275 -8.96 -7.53 -5.35
CA ALA A 275 -7.61 -7.82 -5.82
C ALA A 275 -6.56 -6.85 -5.23
N GLU A 276 -6.88 -5.56 -5.11
CA GLU A 276 -6.00 -4.57 -4.47
C GLU A 276 -5.83 -4.81 -2.97
N VAL A 277 -6.93 -5.11 -2.25
CA VAL A 277 -6.88 -5.49 -0.83
C VAL A 277 -5.94 -6.68 -0.65
N VAL A 278 -6.13 -7.76 -1.42
CA VAL A 278 -5.30 -8.96 -1.31
C VAL A 278 -3.84 -8.64 -1.66
N ALA A 279 -3.57 -7.75 -2.62
CA ALA A 279 -2.22 -7.33 -2.95
C ALA A 279 -1.52 -6.61 -1.79
N HIS A 280 -2.24 -5.74 -1.06
CA HIS A 280 -1.71 -5.08 0.14
C HIS A 280 -1.48 -6.06 1.29
N LEU A 281 -2.45 -6.95 1.56
CA LEU A 281 -2.32 -7.98 2.59
C LEU A 281 -1.15 -8.94 2.29
N ALA A 282 -0.99 -9.38 1.03
CA ALA A 282 0.12 -10.21 0.61
C ALA A 282 1.47 -9.47 0.70
N THR A 283 1.50 -8.16 0.41
CA THR A 283 2.71 -7.34 0.60
C THR A 283 3.11 -7.26 2.07
N TYR A 284 2.13 -7.12 2.98
CA TYR A 284 2.39 -7.19 4.42
C TYR A 284 3.00 -8.55 4.81
N VAL A 285 2.38 -9.66 4.39
CA VAL A 285 2.90 -11.02 4.68
C VAL A 285 4.30 -11.22 4.12
N TRP A 286 4.54 -10.76 2.89
CA TRP A 286 5.87 -10.79 2.29
C TRP A 286 6.89 -10.13 3.21
N HIS A 287 6.67 -8.89 3.64
CA HIS A 287 7.63 -8.19 4.49
C HIS A 287 7.79 -8.82 5.88
N ALA A 288 6.70 -9.30 6.47
CA ALA A 288 6.70 -9.98 7.76
C ALA A 288 7.47 -11.31 7.75
N CYS A 289 7.28 -12.14 6.72
CA CYS A 289 7.94 -13.45 6.63
C CYS A 289 9.44 -13.37 6.28
N LEU A 290 9.90 -12.23 5.77
CA LEU A 290 11.33 -11.93 5.63
C LEU A 290 12.00 -11.60 6.98
N ASP A 291 11.22 -11.35 8.03
CA ASP A 291 11.72 -11.07 9.37
C ASP A 291 11.57 -12.30 10.29
N PRO A 292 12.61 -12.70 11.05
CA PRO A 292 12.52 -13.85 11.95
C PRO A 292 11.43 -13.72 13.03
N VAL A 293 11.08 -12.49 13.43
CA VAL A 293 10.02 -12.25 14.42
C VAL A 293 8.65 -12.58 13.82
N GLY A 294 8.40 -12.15 12.58
CA GLY A 294 7.10 -12.33 11.94
C GLY A 294 6.76 -13.79 11.67
N LEU A 295 7.77 -14.63 11.44
CA LEU A 295 7.57 -16.06 11.33
C LEU A 295 7.07 -16.68 12.65
N LYS A 296 7.69 -16.33 13.79
CA LYS A 296 7.37 -16.94 15.09
C LYS A 296 5.95 -16.63 15.56
N GLU A 297 5.37 -15.51 15.13
CA GLU A 297 4.03 -15.08 15.54
C GLU A 297 2.89 -15.75 14.75
N SER A 298 3.20 -16.46 13.66
CA SER A 298 2.18 -17.15 12.87
C SER A 298 1.73 -18.43 13.57
N LEU A 299 0.52 -18.38 14.16
CA LEU A 299 -0.12 -19.52 14.81
C LEU A 299 -0.54 -20.63 13.83
N ASP A 300 -0.75 -20.30 12.54
CA ASP A 300 -1.16 -21.25 11.51
C ASP A 300 -0.53 -20.94 10.14
N GLN A 301 0.78 -21.18 10.06
CA GLN A 301 1.57 -20.96 8.85
C GLN A 301 1.15 -21.89 7.69
N THR A 302 0.62 -23.07 8.01
CA THR A 302 0.22 -24.08 7.00
C THR A 302 -1.00 -23.60 6.23
N THR A 303 -2.03 -23.13 6.94
CA THR A 303 -3.22 -22.54 6.31
C THR A 303 -2.87 -21.30 5.49
N LEU A 304 -1.97 -20.45 5.99
CA LEU A 304 -1.54 -19.26 5.24
C LEU A 304 -0.88 -19.61 3.90
N VAL A 305 0.02 -20.59 3.88
CA VAL A 305 0.66 -21.08 2.64
C VAL A 305 -0.39 -21.60 1.66
N ALA A 306 -1.35 -22.39 2.15
CA ALA A 306 -2.43 -22.93 1.32
C ALA A 306 -3.32 -21.81 0.75
N SER A 307 -3.72 -20.84 1.57
CA SER A 307 -4.54 -19.70 1.15
C SER A 307 -3.87 -18.83 0.09
N LEU A 308 -2.57 -18.52 0.26
CA LEU A 308 -1.81 -17.78 -0.74
C LEU A 308 -1.65 -18.57 -2.04
N GLY A 309 -1.43 -19.89 -1.94
CA GLY A 309 -1.41 -20.80 -3.08
C GLY A 309 -2.71 -20.78 -3.88
N LEU A 310 -3.85 -20.90 -3.18
CA LEU A 310 -5.18 -20.86 -3.80
C LEU A 310 -5.47 -19.52 -4.47
N LEU A 311 -5.12 -18.40 -3.83
CA LEU A 311 -5.24 -17.06 -4.41
C LEU A 311 -4.38 -16.91 -5.66
N LEU A 312 -3.14 -17.42 -5.62
CA LEU A 312 -2.24 -17.40 -6.77
C LEU A 312 -2.80 -18.22 -7.94
N THR A 313 -3.25 -19.46 -7.70
CA THR A 313 -3.90 -20.28 -8.72
C THR A 313 -5.13 -19.58 -9.30
N THR A 314 -5.95 -18.96 -8.46
CA THR A 314 -7.17 -18.26 -8.90
C THR A 314 -6.83 -17.05 -9.77
N SER A 315 -5.83 -16.25 -9.38
CA SER A 315 -5.37 -15.09 -10.15
C SER A 315 -4.77 -15.47 -11.52
N ASN A 316 -4.17 -16.66 -11.63
CA ASN A 316 -3.60 -17.16 -12.88
C ASN A 316 -4.68 -17.62 -13.88
N LYS A 317 -5.85 -18.07 -13.40
CA LYS A 317 -6.94 -18.57 -14.24
C LYS A 317 -7.80 -17.48 -14.86
N GLN A 318 -7.73 -16.25 -14.36
CA GLN A 318 -8.53 -15.14 -14.90
C GLN A 318 -7.98 -14.64 -16.24
N GLU A 319 -8.88 -14.48 -17.23
CA GLU A 319 -8.56 -14.04 -18.59
C GLU A 319 -7.95 -12.63 -18.63
N GLU A 320 -8.32 -11.75 -17.68
CA GLU A 320 -7.75 -10.42 -17.49
C GLU A 320 -6.38 -10.46 -16.78
N ALA A 321 -5.54 -11.44 -17.11
CA ALA A 321 -4.27 -11.71 -16.44
C ALA A 321 -3.33 -10.49 -16.32
N LYS A 322 -3.48 -9.49 -17.21
CA LYS A 322 -2.69 -8.25 -17.29
C LYS A 322 -3.05 -7.25 -16.17
N SER A 323 -4.31 -7.10 -15.82
CA SER A 323 -4.77 -6.13 -14.79
C SER A 323 -4.35 -6.57 -13.37
N LEU A 324 -4.18 -7.88 -13.16
CA LEU A 324 -3.83 -8.46 -11.85
C LEU A 324 -2.32 -8.59 -11.58
N MET A 325 -1.45 -7.98 -12.38
CA MET A 325 0.00 -8.20 -12.21
C MET A 325 0.57 -7.67 -10.89
N THR A 326 0.00 -6.60 -10.33
CA THR A 326 0.38 -6.12 -8.99
C THR A 326 0.07 -7.15 -7.90
N LEU A 327 -1.13 -7.76 -7.97
CA LEU A 327 -1.55 -8.84 -7.08
C LEU A 327 -0.63 -10.06 -7.24
N LYS A 328 -0.41 -10.53 -8.46
CA LYS A 328 0.47 -11.67 -8.75
C LYS A 328 1.89 -11.47 -8.25
N SER A 329 2.42 -10.25 -8.38
CA SER A 329 3.73 -9.87 -7.84
C SER A 329 3.78 -9.95 -6.32
N ALA A 330 2.75 -9.44 -5.64
CA ALA A 330 2.65 -9.49 -4.19
C ALA A 330 2.50 -10.93 -3.66
N LEU A 331 1.63 -11.75 -4.29
CA LEU A 331 1.45 -13.16 -3.95
C LEU A 331 2.73 -13.98 -4.16
N ALA A 332 3.41 -13.80 -5.30
CA ALA A 332 4.68 -14.47 -5.57
C ALA A 332 5.76 -14.08 -4.55
N GLY A 333 5.80 -12.80 -4.15
CA GLY A 333 6.70 -12.33 -3.10
C GLY A 333 6.40 -12.94 -1.72
N ALA A 334 5.12 -13.00 -1.35
CA ALA A 334 4.67 -13.61 -0.09
C ALA A 334 4.99 -15.11 -0.03
N VAL A 335 4.70 -15.85 -1.12
CA VAL A 335 5.06 -17.26 -1.26
C VAL A 335 6.58 -17.44 -1.19
N GLY A 336 7.34 -16.62 -1.92
CA GLY A 336 8.80 -16.65 -1.90
C GLY A 336 9.39 -16.46 -0.50
N ALA A 337 8.81 -15.55 0.30
CA ALA A 337 9.23 -15.33 1.68
C ALA A 337 8.88 -16.49 2.61
N LEU A 338 7.73 -17.15 2.41
CA LEU A 338 7.34 -18.32 3.22
C LEU A 338 8.22 -19.53 2.92
N VAL A 339 8.58 -19.77 1.66
CA VAL A 339 9.41 -20.94 1.28
C VAL A 339 10.90 -20.79 1.64
N LEU A 340 11.32 -19.63 2.16
CA LEU A 340 12.62 -19.52 2.86
C LEU A 340 12.68 -20.44 4.08
N HIS A 341 11.54 -20.76 4.67
CA HIS A 341 11.45 -21.53 5.91
C HIS A 341 11.28 -23.03 5.59
N PRO A 342 12.17 -23.92 6.07
CA PRO A 342 12.19 -25.33 5.66
C PRO A 342 10.87 -26.09 5.84
N ASP A 343 10.13 -25.82 6.92
CA ASP A 343 8.87 -26.51 7.20
C ASP A 343 7.76 -26.06 6.25
N LEU A 344 7.68 -24.76 5.97
CA LEU A 344 6.70 -24.18 5.04
C LEU A 344 7.04 -24.50 3.58
N LYS A 345 8.32 -24.66 3.29
CA LYS A 345 8.79 -25.18 2.01
C LYS A 345 8.23 -26.57 1.75
N LYS A 346 8.19 -27.47 2.74
CA LYS A 346 7.55 -28.80 2.61
C LYS A 346 6.04 -28.69 2.40
N VAL A 347 5.37 -27.80 3.15
CA VAL A 347 3.93 -27.53 2.98
C VAL A 347 3.60 -27.08 1.56
N SER A 348 4.45 -26.26 0.94
CA SER A 348 4.24 -25.76 -0.43
C SER A 348 4.21 -26.85 -1.51
N LEU A 349 4.73 -28.05 -1.21
CA LEU A 349 4.71 -29.22 -2.09
C LEU A 349 3.38 -29.99 -2.03
N VAL A 350 2.61 -29.81 -0.96
CA VAL A 350 1.36 -30.54 -0.74
C VAL A 350 0.28 -30.02 -1.69
N PRO A 351 -0.52 -30.91 -2.31
CA PRO A 351 -1.65 -30.50 -3.12
C PRO A 351 -2.64 -29.62 -2.34
N LEU A 352 -3.06 -28.54 -2.98
CA LEU A 352 -4.10 -27.63 -2.50
C LEU A 352 -5.49 -28.28 -2.70
N SER A 353 -6.53 -27.70 -2.07
CA SER A 353 -7.91 -28.17 -2.20
C SER A 353 -8.44 -28.19 -3.64
N ASN A 354 -7.85 -27.39 -4.54
CA ASN A 354 -8.21 -27.35 -5.95
C ASN A 354 -7.41 -28.34 -6.83
N GLY A 355 -6.62 -29.24 -6.22
CA GLY A 355 -5.76 -30.22 -6.91
C GLY A 355 -4.47 -29.66 -7.51
N SER A 356 -4.23 -28.34 -7.44
CA SER A 356 -2.95 -27.72 -7.82
C SER A 356 -1.96 -27.77 -6.66
N SER A 357 -0.79 -27.15 -6.80
CA SER A 357 0.17 -26.93 -5.71
C SER A 357 0.70 -25.50 -5.79
N VAL A 358 1.30 -25.01 -4.70
CA VAL A 358 1.94 -23.68 -4.69
C VAL A 358 3.05 -23.63 -5.76
N VAL A 359 3.80 -24.72 -5.91
CA VAL A 359 4.85 -24.87 -6.94
C VAL A 359 4.27 -24.80 -8.35
N ALA A 360 3.18 -25.53 -8.62
CA ALA A 360 2.52 -25.52 -9.92
C ALA A 360 1.99 -24.11 -10.26
N ALA A 361 1.32 -23.46 -9.31
CA ALA A 361 0.83 -22.09 -9.47
C ALA A 361 1.97 -21.08 -9.74
N THR A 362 3.13 -21.27 -9.12
CA THR A 362 4.33 -20.43 -9.34
C THR A 362 4.92 -20.63 -10.74
N ILE A 363 4.97 -21.88 -11.23
CA ILE A 363 5.41 -22.21 -12.60
C ILE A 363 4.44 -21.63 -13.63
N ASP A 364 3.13 -21.77 -13.42
CA ASP A 364 2.12 -21.23 -14.32
C ASP A 364 2.20 -19.70 -14.41
N LEU A 365 2.46 -19.04 -13.28
CA LEU A 365 2.72 -17.60 -13.26
C LEU A 365 3.97 -17.25 -14.09
N LEU A 366 5.09 -17.95 -13.92
CA LEU A 366 6.30 -17.72 -14.73
C LEU A 366 6.04 -17.87 -16.23
N ARG A 367 5.32 -18.93 -16.62
CA ARG A 367 4.93 -19.13 -18.03
C ARG A 367 4.10 -17.96 -18.56
N SER A 368 3.13 -17.47 -17.77
CA SER A 368 2.30 -16.34 -18.18
C SER A 368 3.09 -15.03 -18.31
N VAL A 369 4.00 -14.76 -17.37
CA VAL A 369 4.81 -13.52 -17.37
C VAL A 369 5.82 -13.51 -18.50
N ASP A 370 6.37 -14.67 -18.86
CA ASP A 370 7.27 -14.78 -19.99
C ASP A 370 6.59 -14.41 -21.31
N ILE A 371 5.36 -14.91 -21.54
CA ILE A 371 4.55 -14.53 -22.71
C ILE A 371 4.31 -13.01 -22.72
N LEU A 372 3.86 -12.45 -21.58
CA LEU A 372 3.61 -11.01 -21.45
C LEU A 372 4.88 -10.18 -21.69
N THR A 373 6.04 -10.64 -21.22
CA THR A 373 7.31 -9.93 -21.41
C THR A 373 7.68 -9.86 -22.88
N MET A 374 7.48 -10.95 -23.64
CA MET A 374 7.70 -10.94 -25.09
C MET A 374 6.74 -9.97 -25.80
N GLU A 375 5.45 -9.98 -25.44
CA GLU A 375 4.46 -9.04 -25.98
C GLU A 375 4.87 -7.57 -25.76
N VAL A 376 5.34 -7.23 -24.55
CA VAL A 376 5.81 -5.86 -24.24
C VAL A 376 7.04 -5.50 -25.06
N LEU A 377 8.03 -6.40 -25.17
CA LEU A 377 9.26 -6.16 -25.92
C LEU A 377 8.99 -6.02 -27.42
N ASP A 378 8.08 -6.82 -27.98
CA ASP A 378 7.72 -6.75 -29.40
C ASP A 378 6.94 -5.47 -29.71
N ALA A 379 6.04 -5.03 -28.83
CA ALA A 379 5.36 -3.73 -28.95
C ALA A 379 6.37 -2.57 -28.91
N GLN A 380 7.34 -2.61 -27.99
CA GLN A 380 8.41 -1.61 -27.90
C GLN A 380 9.26 -1.56 -29.18
N LYS A 381 9.64 -2.72 -29.74
CA LYS A 381 10.39 -2.80 -31.00
C LYS A 381 9.58 -2.28 -32.20
N ALA A 382 8.26 -2.53 -32.21
CA ALA A 382 7.35 -2.06 -33.25
C ALA A 382 7.05 -0.56 -33.15
N GLY A 383 7.53 0.14 -32.12
CA GLY A 383 7.24 1.56 -31.89
C GLY A 383 5.77 1.84 -31.57
N THR A 384 5.00 0.80 -31.19
CA THR A 384 3.61 0.96 -30.81
C THR A 384 3.53 1.30 -29.33
N PRO A 385 2.73 2.32 -28.93
CA PRO A 385 2.51 2.58 -27.53
C PRO A 385 1.85 1.34 -26.90
N PRO A 386 2.41 0.81 -25.79
CA PRO A 386 1.82 -0.34 -25.14
C PRO A 386 0.39 0.00 -24.70
N PRO A 387 -0.57 -0.95 -24.80
CA PRO A 387 -1.93 -0.71 -24.34
C PRO A 387 -1.95 -0.25 -22.88
N PHE A 388 -2.93 0.58 -22.49
CA PHE A 388 -3.03 1.19 -21.16
C PHE A 388 -2.94 0.20 -19.98
N LEU A 389 -3.33 -1.06 -20.20
CA LEU A 389 -3.30 -2.15 -19.21
C LEU A 389 -2.02 -3.00 -19.26
N THR A 390 -0.99 -2.56 -19.96
CA THR A 390 0.26 -3.31 -20.09
C THR A 390 1.13 -3.09 -18.84
N PRO A 391 1.49 -4.16 -18.11
CA PRO A 391 2.40 -4.05 -16.96
C PRO A 391 3.75 -3.49 -17.39
N SER A 392 4.38 -2.69 -16.53
CA SER A 392 5.75 -2.24 -16.78
C SER A 392 6.74 -3.40 -16.78
N LEU A 393 7.83 -3.29 -17.55
CA LEU A 393 8.92 -4.28 -17.53
C LEU A 393 9.50 -4.46 -16.11
N ILE A 394 9.48 -3.43 -15.29
CA ILE A 394 9.92 -3.48 -13.88
C ILE A 394 9.02 -4.43 -13.08
N THR A 395 7.70 -4.33 -13.23
CA THR A 395 6.74 -5.22 -12.57
C THR A 395 6.91 -6.67 -13.02
N LEU A 396 7.02 -6.90 -14.33
CA LEU A 396 7.23 -8.24 -14.90
C LEU A 396 8.54 -8.85 -14.38
N THR A 397 9.64 -8.09 -14.41
CA THR A 397 10.94 -8.52 -13.91
C THR A 397 10.89 -8.87 -12.41
N SER A 398 10.15 -8.09 -11.62
CA SER A 398 9.98 -8.35 -10.18
C SER A 398 9.26 -9.67 -9.92
N VAL A 399 8.22 -9.96 -10.71
CA VAL A 399 7.49 -11.24 -10.63
C VAL A 399 8.40 -12.41 -10.99
N VAL A 400 9.15 -12.30 -12.09
CA VAL A 400 10.12 -13.32 -12.49
C VAL A 400 11.13 -13.58 -11.38
N LYS A 401 11.72 -12.53 -10.79
CA LYS A 401 12.67 -12.67 -9.68
C LYS A 401 12.07 -13.38 -8.48
N ASN A 402 10.86 -12.99 -8.06
CA ASN A 402 10.19 -13.61 -6.92
C ASN A 402 9.89 -15.10 -7.16
N CYS A 403 9.35 -15.44 -8.33
CA CYS A 403 9.05 -16.82 -8.67
C CYS A 403 10.32 -17.67 -8.83
N VAL A 404 11.34 -17.18 -9.54
CA VAL A 404 12.62 -17.89 -9.70
C VAL A 404 13.26 -18.14 -8.35
N GLN A 405 13.29 -17.15 -7.46
CA GLN A 405 13.84 -17.32 -6.12
C GLN A 405 13.06 -18.38 -5.33
N ALA A 406 11.72 -18.35 -5.38
CA ALA A 406 10.88 -19.34 -4.71
C ALA A 406 11.16 -20.77 -5.21
N LEU A 407 11.23 -20.97 -6.53
CA LEU A 407 11.49 -22.28 -7.14
C LEU A 407 12.91 -22.79 -6.84
N ARG A 408 13.91 -21.90 -6.82
CA ARG A 408 15.28 -22.25 -6.40
C ARG A 408 15.32 -22.73 -4.95
N LEU A 409 14.65 -22.01 -4.05
CA LEU A 409 14.55 -22.41 -2.65
C LEU A 409 13.86 -23.77 -2.52
N ILE A 410 12.80 -24.02 -3.29
CA ILE A 410 12.12 -25.31 -3.33
C ILE A 410 13.06 -26.43 -3.78
N ALA A 411 13.89 -26.19 -4.80
CA ALA A 411 14.85 -27.17 -5.33
C ALA A 411 15.94 -27.59 -4.33
N GLU A 412 16.14 -26.86 -3.23
CA GLU A 412 17.03 -27.29 -2.15
C GLU A 412 16.53 -28.58 -1.46
N LEU A 413 15.21 -28.86 -1.49
CA LEU A 413 14.65 -30.11 -0.99
C LEU A 413 14.63 -31.19 -2.07
N PRO A 414 15.06 -32.44 -1.78
CA PRO A 414 14.95 -33.55 -2.73
C PRO A 414 13.52 -33.74 -3.26
N ALA A 415 12.53 -33.80 -2.37
CA ALA A 415 11.12 -33.90 -2.75
C ALA A 415 10.63 -32.70 -3.58
N GLY A 416 11.23 -31.51 -3.39
CA GLY A 416 10.96 -30.34 -4.21
C GLY A 416 11.47 -30.51 -5.65
N ARG A 417 12.66 -31.10 -5.81
CA ARG A 417 13.21 -31.41 -7.14
C ARG A 417 12.39 -32.46 -7.88
N ASP A 418 11.90 -33.48 -7.18
CA ASP A 418 11.00 -34.49 -7.78
C ASP A 418 9.73 -33.83 -8.35
N VAL A 419 9.10 -32.93 -7.58
CA VAL A 419 7.93 -32.16 -8.01
C VAL A 419 8.27 -31.25 -9.20
N LEU A 420 9.41 -30.56 -9.16
CA LEU A 420 9.84 -29.67 -10.26
C LEU A 420 10.11 -30.46 -11.55
N HIS A 421 10.71 -31.65 -11.47
CA HIS A 421 10.91 -32.52 -12.63
C HIS A 421 9.59 -32.99 -13.23
N ALA A 422 8.60 -33.33 -12.39
CA ALA A 422 7.28 -33.72 -12.85
C ALA A 422 6.54 -32.56 -13.56
N LEU A 423 6.71 -31.34 -13.07
CA LEU A 423 6.03 -30.15 -13.61
C LEU A 423 6.76 -29.48 -14.79
N LEU A 424 8.06 -29.75 -14.94
CA LEU A 424 8.92 -29.20 -15.99
C LEU A 424 9.58 -30.32 -16.83
N PRO A 425 8.78 -31.12 -17.58
CA PRO A 425 9.29 -32.25 -18.35
C PRO A 425 10.30 -31.82 -19.41
N LYS A 426 11.34 -32.65 -19.61
CA LYS A 426 12.49 -32.32 -20.49
C LYS A 426 12.05 -31.99 -21.93
N ASP A 427 11.07 -32.73 -22.43
CA ASP A 427 10.65 -32.70 -23.84
C ASP A 427 9.67 -31.58 -24.20
N GLU A 428 9.36 -30.67 -23.27
CA GLU A 428 8.45 -29.55 -23.49
C GLU A 428 9.21 -28.22 -23.58
N ALA A 429 9.10 -27.53 -24.73
CA ALA A 429 9.80 -26.26 -24.98
C ALA A 429 9.45 -25.14 -23.98
N ARG A 430 8.18 -25.05 -23.54
CA ARG A 430 7.78 -24.09 -22.49
C ARG A 430 8.45 -24.41 -21.16
N SER A 431 8.62 -25.68 -20.83
CA SER A 431 9.32 -26.13 -19.64
C SER A 431 10.82 -25.90 -19.73
N GLU A 432 11.43 -26.05 -20.92
CA GLU A 432 12.84 -25.67 -21.14
C GLU A 432 13.09 -24.21 -20.79
N LYS A 433 12.24 -23.29 -21.25
CA LYS A 433 12.39 -21.86 -20.98
C LYS A 433 12.29 -21.55 -19.49
N VAL A 434 11.33 -22.15 -18.78
CA VAL A 434 11.21 -22.00 -17.32
C VAL A 434 12.42 -22.59 -16.59
N ARG A 435 12.91 -23.76 -17.01
CA ARG A 435 14.14 -24.35 -16.45
C ARG A 435 15.33 -23.41 -16.66
N ARG A 436 15.50 -22.83 -17.86
CA ARG A 436 16.60 -21.89 -18.15
C ARG A 436 16.50 -20.62 -17.30
N MET A 437 15.32 -20.00 -17.20
CA MET A 437 15.10 -18.84 -16.33
C MET A 437 15.43 -19.15 -14.86
N THR A 438 15.15 -20.38 -14.42
CA THR A 438 15.28 -20.76 -13.01
C THR A 438 16.68 -21.28 -12.66
N PHE A 439 17.28 -22.16 -13.46
CA PHE A 439 18.45 -22.96 -13.06
C PHE A 439 19.73 -22.68 -13.87
N PHE A 440 19.67 -21.81 -14.89
CA PHE A 440 20.89 -21.41 -15.60
C PHE A 440 21.88 -20.71 -14.65
N SER A 441 23.17 -21.08 -14.73
CA SER A 441 24.22 -20.60 -13.84
C SER A 441 23.96 -20.89 -12.35
N THR A 442 23.40 -22.06 -12.06
CA THR A 442 23.20 -22.56 -10.68
C THR A 442 23.79 -23.96 -10.53
N VAL A 443 23.91 -24.44 -9.27
CA VAL A 443 24.37 -25.81 -8.99
C VAL A 443 23.46 -26.89 -9.58
N TRP A 444 22.22 -26.56 -9.93
CA TRP A 444 21.24 -27.48 -10.50
C TRP A 444 21.20 -27.44 -12.03
N GLN A 445 22.13 -26.74 -12.69
CA GLN A 445 22.12 -26.54 -14.14
C GLN A 445 22.13 -27.87 -14.92
N ASP A 446 22.97 -28.82 -14.49
CA ASP A 446 23.07 -30.14 -15.11
C ASP A 446 21.85 -31.01 -14.81
N GLU A 447 21.38 -31.01 -13.56
CA GLU A 447 20.19 -31.78 -13.12
C GLU A 447 18.95 -31.39 -13.95
N PHE A 448 18.75 -30.09 -14.17
CA PHE A 448 17.63 -29.57 -14.98
C PHE A 448 17.93 -29.43 -16.48
N ASN A 449 19.08 -29.92 -16.97
CA ASN A 449 19.44 -29.97 -18.40
C ASN A 449 19.38 -28.60 -19.07
N VAL A 450 19.97 -27.60 -18.42
CA VAL A 450 20.03 -26.21 -18.92
C VAL A 450 21.46 -25.74 -19.20
N SER A 451 22.40 -26.69 -19.24
CA SER A 451 23.78 -26.44 -19.62
C SER A 451 23.87 -26.09 -21.11
N VAL A 452 24.56 -25.01 -21.42
CA VAL A 452 24.85 -24.59 -22.79
C VAL A 452 26.06 -25.41 -23.23
N TYR A 453 25.85 -26.33 -24.17
CA TYR A 453 26.92 -27.01 -24.91
C TYR A 453 27.24 -26.24 -26.19
#